data_AF-A0AAC9RN79-F1
#
_entry.id   AF-A0AAC9RN79-F1
#
_cell.length_a   1.000
_cell.length_b   1.000
_cell.length_c   1.000
_cell.angle_alpha   90.00
_cell.angle_beta   90.00
_cell.angle_gamma   90.00
#
_symmetry.space_group_name_H-M   'P 1'
#
loop_
_entity.id
_entity.type
_entity.pdbx_description
1 polymer ?
#
loop_
_entity_poly.entity_id
_entity_poly.type
_entity_poly.pdbx_seq_one_letter_code
_entity_poly.pdbx_strand_id
1 'polypeptide(L)'
;MQYKGKIISQKFHIGDVLSITTGKLVSTRHMDGIYDILKFMTGRSVFTHEIPDFIRECQKFLLEQFPQLTHANADQVDENSLESWIKEQEKTYGKELDIKPLP
;
A
#
# COMPACT_ATOMS: atom_id res chain seq x y z
N MET A 1 17.79 -2.04 12.93
CA MET A 1 17.34 -3.40 13.28
C MET A 1 17.62 -4.31 12.10
N GLN A 2 18.29 -5.44 12.33
CA GLN A 2 18.75 -6.36 11.27
C GLN A 2 17.67 -7.44 11.04
N TYR A 3 17.16 -7.57 9.82
CA TYR A 3 16.27 -8.66 9.41
C TYR A 3 16.99 -9.64 8.49
N LYS A 4 18.13 -10.20 8.93
CA LYS A 4 18.75 -11.33 8.23
C LYS A 4 18.08 -12.64 8.66
N GLY A 5 17.20 -13.18 7.82
CA GLY A 5 16.86 -14.62 7.84
C GLY A 5 15.41 -15.05 8.10
N LYS A 6 14.45 -14.13 8.27
CA LYS A 6 13.02 -14.48 8.34
C LYS A 6 12.26 -13.63 7.33
N ILE A 7 11.60 -14.27 6.35
CA ILE A 7 10.60 -13.57 5.53
C ILE A 7 9.45 -13.25 6.48
N ILE A 8 9.43 -12.04 7.01
CA ILE A 8 8.32 -11.53 7.80
C ILE A 8 7.36 -10.90 6.79
N SER A 9 6.18 -11.48 6.64
CA SER A 9 5.07 -10.81 5.96
C SER A 9 4.11 -10.24 7.00
N GLN A 10 3.44 -9.15 6.65
CA GLN A 10 2.37 -8.57 7.45
C GLN A 10 1.19 -8.25 6.53
N LYS A 11 -0.02 -8.47 7.06
CA LYS A 11 -1.26 -8.18 6.34
C LYS A 11 -1.54 -6.68 6.36
N PHE A 12 -1.87 -6.15 5.19
CA PHE A 12 -2.33 -4.78 5.02
C PHE A 12 -3.66 -4.77 4.27
N HIS A 13 -4.53 -3.82 4.62
CA HIS A 13 -5.78 -3.63 3.91
C HIS A 13 -5.51 -3.21 2.46
N ILE A 14 -6.33 -3.67 1.52
CA ILE A 14 -6.14 -3.38 0.10
C ILE A 14 -6.11 -1.86 -0.19
N GLY A 15 -6.88 -1.05 0.54
CA GLY A 15 -6.84 0.40 0.42
C GLY A 15 -5.50 1.04 0.81
N ASP A 16 -4.78 0.47 1.79
CA ASP A 16 -3.45 0.95 2.17
C ASP A 16 -2.44 0.65 1.05
N VAL A 17 -2.48 -0.58 0.53
CA VAL A 17 -1.60 -1.03 -0.56
C VAL A 17 -1.87 -0.24 -1.85
N LEU A 18 -3.14 -0.09 -2.23
CA LEU A 18 -3.54 0.65 -3.43
C LEU A 18 -3.18 2.13 -3.33
N SER A 19 -3.11 2.69 -2.12
CA SER A 19 -2.66 4.06 -1.97
C SER A 19 -1.20 4.26 -2.32
N ILE A 20 -0.37 3.24 -2.08
CA ILE A 20 1.04 3.24 -2.49
C ILE A 20 1.16 2.95 -3.98
N THR A 21 0.44 1.94 -4.50
CA THR A 21 0.63 1.51 -5.90
C THR A 21 0.04 2.47 -6.93
N THR A 22 -1.04 3.17 -6.59
CA THR A 22 -1.68 4.17 -7.47
C THR A 22 -1.20 5.60 -7.21
N GLY A 23 -0.59 5.86 -6.04
CA GLY A 23 -0.22 7.21 -5.61
C GLY A 23 -1.40 8.10 -5.20
N LYS A 24 -2.61 7.53 -5.04
CA LYS A 24 -3.82 8.24 -4.60
C LYS A 24 -4.18 7.82 -3.19
N LEU A 25 -4.63 8.75 -2.34
CA LEU A 25 -5.07 8.40 -0.99
C LEU A 25 -6.45 7.73 -1.00
N VAL A 26 -6.47 6.41 -1.15
CA VAL A 26 -7.68 5.57 -1.14
C VAL A 26 -7.78 4.67 0.10
N SER A 27 -6.84 4.80 1.03
CA SER A 27 -6.91 4.14 2.32
C SER A 27 -8.10 4.69 3.10
N THR A 28 -8.97 3.79 3.59
CA THR A 28 -10.06 4.12 4.51
C THR A 28 -9.56 4.52 5.90
N ARG A 29 -8.26 4.31 6.17
CA ARG A 29 -7.55 4.78 7.36
C ARG A 29 -6.77 6.08 7.08
N HIS A 30 -6.96 6.68 5.92
CA HIS A 30 -6.26 7.89 5.47
C HIS A 30 -4.74 7.74 5.66
N MET A 31 -4.08 8.77 6.22
CA MET A 31 -2.63 8.81 6.37
C MET A 31 -2.08 7.74 7.31
N ASP A 32 -2.86 7.24 8.27
CA ASP A 32 -2.38 6.21 9.20
C ASP A 32 -2.03 4.92 8.46
N GLY A 33 -2.85 4.54 7.46
CA GLY A 33 -2.57 3.40 6.59
C GLY A 33 -1.27 3.58 5.81
N ILE A 34 -1.00 4.80 5.31
CA ILE A 34 0.22 5.14 4.57
C ILE A 34 1.45 5.04 5.47
N TYR A 35 1.40 5.62 6.67
CA TYR A 35 2.51 5.55 7.61
C TYR A 35 2.81 4.11 8.03
N ASP A 36 1.78 3.31 8.32
CA ASP A 36 1.98 1.93 8.76
C ASP A 36 2.61 1.05 7.68
N ILE A 37 2.11 1.12 6.44
CA ILE A 37 2.67 0.30 5.35
C ILE A 37 4.09 0.75 4.99
N LEU A 38 4.35 2.06 4.90
CA LEU A 38 5.68 2.57 4.62
C LEU A 38 6.67 2.23 5.74
N LYS A 39 6.24 2.35 7.01
CA LYS A 39 7.07 1.97 8.16
C LYS A 39 7.40 0.48 8.15
N PHE A 40 6.44 -0.37 7.84
CA PHE A 40 6.66 -1.80 7.73
C PHE A 40 7.62 -2.12 6.57
N MET A 41 7.35 -1.57 5.39
CA MET A 41 8.13 -1.87 4.20
C MET A 41 9.58 -1.39 4.31
N THR A 42 9.82 -0.25 4.93
CA THR A 42 11.15 0.36 5.05
C THR A 42 11.88 -0.03 6.34
N GLY A 43 11.17 -0.62 7.31
CA GLY A 43 11.71 -0.94 8.63
C GLY A 43 12.08 0.29 9.47
N ARG A 44 11.66 1.50 9.09
CA ARG A 44 11.93 2.75 9.82
C ARG A 44 10.72 3.67 9.87
N SER A 45 10.72 4.61 10.80
CA SER A 45 9.76 5.71 10.78
C SER A 45 10.00 6.60 9.54
N VAL A 46 8.91 7.01 8.91
CA VAL A 46 8.90 7.89 7.73
C VAL A 46 8.32 9.23 8.13
N PHE A 47 8.99 10.33 7.78
CA PHE A 47 8.47 11.68 7.98
C PHE A 47 7.66 12.14 6.78
N THR A 48 6.71 13.07 6.99
CA THR A 48 5.78 13.53 5.95
C THR A 48 6.45 13.97 4.65
N HIS A 49 7.58 14.67 4.74
CA HIS A 49 8.31 15.17 3.58
C HIS A 49 9.02 14.05 2.79
N GLU A 50 9.28 12.90 3.42
CA GLU A 50 9.91 11.74 2.78
C GLU A 50 8.89 10.82 2.11
N ILE A 51 7.60 10.94 2.45
CA ILE A 51 6.51 10.08 1.93
C ILE A 51 6.54 9.96 0.40
N PRO A 52 6.68 11.04 -0.39
CA PRO A 52 6.67 10.93 -1.84
C PRO A 52 7.80 10.06 -2.39
N ASP A 53 8.99 10.12 -1.78
CA ASP A 53 10.14 9.28 -2.17
C ASP A 53 9.89 7.81 -1.80
N PHE A 54 9.40 7.56 -0.58
CA PHE A 54 9.10 6.21 -0.13
C PHE A 54 7.94 5.55 -0.89
N ILE A 55 6.92 6.32 -1.28
CA ILE A 55 5.86 5.82 -2.16
C ILE A 55 6.47 5.35 -3.48
N ARG A 56 7.33 6.15 -4.13
CA ARG A 56 7.96 5.76 -5.41
C ARG A 56 8.81 4.50 -5.30
N GLU A 57 9.53 4.34 -4.19
CA GLU A 57 10.35 3.16 -3.93
C GLU A 57 9.47 1.93 -3.65
N CYS A 58 8.55 2.03 -2.69
CA CYS A 58 7.68 0.94 -2.28
C CYS A 58 6.70 0.52 -3.38
N GLN A 59 6.22 1.46 -4.20
CA GLN A 59 5.34 1.18 -5.33
C GLN A 59 5.93 0.14 -6.28
N LYS A 60 7.20 0.31 -6.67
CA LYS A 60 7.87 -0.63 -7.60
C LYS A 60 7.87 -2.03 -7.02
N PHE A 61 8.27 -2.16 -5.75
CA PHE A 61 8.36 -3.45 -5.08
C PHE A 61 7.00 -4.09 -4.81
N LEU A 62 5.97 -3.31 -4.49
CA LEU A 62 4.60 -3.81 -4.35
C LEU A 62 4.03 -4.32 -5.68
N LEU A 63 4.31 -3.62 -6.79
CA LEU A 63 3.87 -4.07 -8.10
C LEU A 63 4.62 -5.32 -8.58
N GLU A 64 5.88 -5.52 -8.16
CA GLU A 64 6.60 -6.77 -8.37
C GLU A 64 6.01 -7.93 -7.55
N GLN A 65 5.61 -7.67 -6.30
CA GLN A 65 4.95 -8.68 -5.45
C GLN A 65 3.52 -9.00 -5.92
N PHE A 66 2.80 -8.00 -6.44
CA PHE A 66 1.40 -8.10 -6.85
C PHE A 66 1.19 -7.48 -8.25
N PRO A 67 1.63 -8.14 -9.32
CA PRO A 67 1.51 -7.61 -10.68
C PRO A 67 0.07 -7.29 -11.09
N GLN A 68 -0.93 -7.95 -10.51
CA GLN A 68 -2.34 -7.66 -10.78
C GLN A 68 -2.78 -6.24 -10.38
N LEU A 69 -2.05 -5.58 -9.49
CA LEU A 69 -2.35 -4.22 -9.04
C LEU A 69 -1.96 -3.15 -10.07
N THR A 70 -1.19 -3.47 -11.12
CA THR A 70 -0.89 -2.51 -12.21
C THR A 70 -2.14 -2.08 -12.96
N HIS A 71 -3.24 -2.84 -12.86
CA HIS A 71 -4.50 -2.55 -13.50
C HIS A 71 -5.43 -1.66 -12.66
N ALA A 72 -5.13 -1.48 -11.37
CA ALA A 72 -5.93 -0.62 -10.50
C ALA A 72 -5.68 0.85 -10.86
N ASN A 73 -6.76 1.60 -11.09
CA ASN A 73 -6.70 3.03 -11.34
C ASN A 73 -7.66 3.76 -10.38
N ALA A 74 -7.11 4.71 -9.63
CA ALA A 74 -7.82 5.52 -8.65
C ALA A 74 -7.96 7.01 -9.04
N ASP A 75 -7.65 7.39 -10.29
CA ASP A 75 -7.65 8.80 -10.74
C ASP A 75 -9.03 9.47 -10.65
N GLN A 76 -10.10 8.70 -10.78
CA GLN A 76 -11.49 9.19 -10.74
C GLN A 76 -12.19 8.89 -9.41
N VAL A 77 -11.46 8.37 -8.42
CA VAL A 77 -12.02 8.05 -7.11
C VAL A 77 -12.04 9.32 -6.25
N ASP A 78 -13.21 9.65 -5.74
CA ASP A 78 -13.47 10.77 -4.83
C ASP A 78 -14.13 10.27 -3.54
N GLU A 79 -14.44 11.17 -2.61
CA GLU A 79 -15.03 10.82 -1.32
C GLU A 79 -16.37 10.08 -1.45
N ASN A 80 -17.17 10.40 -2.47
CA ASN A 80 -18.49 9.80 -2.67
C ASN A 80 -18.41 8.39 -3.27
N SER A 81 -17.35 8.11 -4.04
CA SER A 81 -17.14 6.84 -4.73
C SER A 81 -16.13 5.92 -4.05
N LEU A 82 -15.40 6.42 -3.05
CA LEU A 82 -14.34 5.69 -2.35
C LEU A 82 -14.82 4.37 -1.75
N GLU A 83 -15.93 4.38 -1.02
CA GLU A 83 -16.42 3.19 -0.31
C GLU A 83 -16.82 2.07 -1.30
N SER A 84 -17.58 2.40 -2.34
CA SER A 84 -18.00 1.43 -3.35
C SER A 84 -16.81 0.92 -4.14
N TRP A 85 -15.88 1.81 -4.50
CA TRP A 85 -14.67 1.43 -5.23
C TRP A 85 -13.79 0.48 -4.40
N ILE A 86 -13.57 0.77 -3.11
CA ILE A 86 -12.81 -0.12 -2.22
C ILE A 86 -13.49 -1.49 -2.11
N LYS A 87 -14.82 -1.55 -1.94
CA LYS A 87 -15.56 -2.82 -1.92
C LYS A 87 -15.38 -3.64 -3.20
N GLU A 88 -15.25 -2.99 -4.36
CA GLU A 88 -14.94 -3.65 -5.62
C GLU A 88 -13.49 -4.17 -5.67
N GLN A 89 -12.54 -3.39 -5.14
CA GLN A 89 -11.15 -3.82 -5.05
C GLN A 89 -10.98 -4.99 -4.08
N GLU A 90 -11.68 -4.98 -2.94
CA GLU A 90 -11.72 -6.10 -1.99
C GLU A 90 -12.23 -7.38 -2.64
N LYS A 91 -13.24 -7.29 -3.51
CA LYS A 91 -13.75 -8.46 -4.27
C LYS A 91 -12.76 -8.94 -5.33
N THR A 92 -12.07 -8.03 -5.98
CA THR A 92 -11.16 -8.33 -7.11
C THR A 92 -9.82 -8.88 -6.63
N TYR A 93 -9.23 -8.25 -5.62
CA TYR A 93 -7.86 -8.51 -5.18
C TYR A 93 -7.77 -9.15 -3.78
N GLY A 94 -8.89 -9.23 -3.06
CA GLY A 94 -8.93 -9.63 -1.66
C GLY A 94 -8.86 -8.41 -0.73
N LYS A 95 -9.39 -8.59 0.48
CA LYS A 95 -9.47 -7.52 1.48
C LYS A 95 -8.11 -7.14 2.09
N GLU A 96 -7.26 -8.15 2.29
CA GLU A 96 -5.93 -7.98 2.87
C GLU A 96 -4.89 -8.70 2.01
N LEU A 97 -3.71 -8.10 1.87
CA LEU A 97 -2.57 -8.68 1.18
C LEU A 97 -1.41 -8.90 2.15
N ASP A 98 -0.75 -10.05 2.02
CA ASP A 98 0.45 -10.40 2.79
C ASP A 98 1.69 -9.72 2.16
N ILE A 99 2.06 -8.55 2.68
CA ILE A 99 3.16 -7.73 2.15
C ILE A 99 4.49 -8.19 2.75
N LYS A 100 5.53 -8.30 1.93
CA LYS A 100 6.93 -8.43 2.37
C LYS A 100 7.61 -7.06 2.38
N PRO A 101 8.50 -6.78 3.36
CA PRO A 101 9.26 -5.54 3.38
C PRO A 101 10.30 -5.50 2.26
N LEU A 102 10.88 -4.31 2.04
CA LEU A 102 12.01 -4.14 1.13
C LEU A 102 13.18 -5.05 1.55
N PRO A 103 13.96 -5.55 0.58
CA PRO A 103 15.09 -6.47 0.81
C PRO A 103 16.26 -5.85 1.60
#